data_AF-A0A6G2W0V6-F1
#
_entry.id   AF-A0A6G2W0V6-F1
#
_cell.length_a   1.000
_cell.length_b   1.000
_cell.length_c   1.000
_cell.angle_alpha   90.00
_cell.angle_beta   90.00
_cell.angle_gamma   90.00
#
_symmetry.space_group_name_H-M   'P 1'
#
loop_
_entity.id
_entity.type
_entity.pdbx_description
1 polymer ?
#
loop_
_entity_poly.entity_id
_entity_poly.type
_entity_poly.pdbx_seq_one_letter_code
_entity_poly.pdbx_strand_id
1 'polypeptide(L)' 'NNQSIRLADLGRREDALDAITRAVTTYQTLARQGPDAFLPKLASSLNNQSNHLADLGRWEEALTAITRAVD' A
#
# COMPACT_ATOMS: atom_id res chain seq x y z
N ASN A 1 5.70 4.34 1.33
CA ASN A 1 6.08 3.15 2.14
C ASN A 1 6.71 3.53 3.46
N ASN A 2 7.95 4.06 3.51
CA ASN A 2 8.57 4.37 4.81
C ASN A 2 7.83 5.46 5.61
N GLN A 3 7.30 6.48 4.92
CA GLN A 3 6.50 7.52 5.55
C GLN A 3 5.21 6.99 6.18
N SER A 4 4.49 6.07 5.51
CA SER A 4 3.25 5.50 6.06
C SER A 4 3.52 4.64 7.29
N ILE A 5 4.60 3.85 7.28
CA ILE A 5 5.03 3.07 8.45
C ILE A 5 5.27 4.00 9.65
N ARG A 6 6.02 5.08 9.46
CA ARG A 6 6.28 6.05 10.54
C ARG A 6 5.02 6.75 11.05
N LEU A 7 4.05 7.02 10.20
CA LEU A 7 2.77 7.60 10.62
C LEU A 7 1.95 6.61 11.44
N ALA A 8 1.93 5.33 11.05
CA ALA A 8 1.26 4.28 11.81
C ALA A 8 1.92 4.04 13.17
N ASP A 9 3.26 4.03 13.24
CA ASP A 9 4.02 3.94 14.50
C ASP A 9 3.66 5.07 15.47
N LEU A 10 3.29 6.25 14.95
CA LEU A 10 2.85 7.41 15.73
C LEU A 10 1.33 7.41 16.03
N GLY A 11 0.62 6.34 15.69
CA GLY A 11 -0.83 6.21 15.88
C GLY A 11 -1.68 6.98 14.85
N ARG A 12 -1.08 7.64 13.87
CA ARG A 12 -1.75 8.41 12.81
C ARG A 12 -2.13 7.49 11.65
N ARG A 13 -3.02 6.55 11.91
CA ARG A 13 -3.37 5.43 11.00
C ARG A 13 -4.01 5.92 9.69
N GLU A 14 -4.87 6.93 9.75
CA GLU A 14 -5.50 7.51 8.56
C GLU A 14 -4.48 8.22 7.66
N ASP A 15 -3.54 8.96 8.25
CA ASP A 15 -2.46 9.61 7.50
C ASP A 15 -1.50 8.57 6.89
N ALA A 16 -1.26 7.48 7.61
CA ALA A 16 -0.51 6.34 7.09
C ALA A 16 -1.20 5.73 5.87
N LEU A 17 -2.52 5.57 5.92
CA LEU A 17 -3.33 5.07 4.83
C LEU A 17 -3.33 6.01 3.61
N ASP A 18 -3.40 7.33 3.81
CA ASP A 18 -3.28 8.29 2.70
C ASP A 18 -1.89 8.19 2.03
N ALA A 19 -0.84 8.20 2.86
CA ALA A 19 0.54 8.13 2.37
C ALA A 19 0.82 6.83 1.59
N ILE A 20 0.30 5.69 2.03
CA ILE A 20 0.48 4.43 1.31
C ILE A 20 -0.35 4.36 0.03
N THR A 21 -1.58 4.92 0.05
CA THR A 21 -2.45 4.94 -1.13
C THR A 21 -1.82 5.75 -2.26
N ARG A 22 -1.23 6.90 -1.95
CA ARG A 22 -0.46 7.70 -2.93
C ARG A 22 0.72 6.93 -3.51
N ALA A 23 1.46 6.19 -2.67
CA ALA A 23 2.57 5.37 -3.13
C ALA A 23 2.13 4.24 -4.08
N VAL A 24 1.02 3.56 -3.77
CA VAL A 24 0.41 2.54 -4.65
C VAL A 24 0.07 3.15 -6.01
N THR A 25 -0.59 4.32 -6.05
CA THR A 25 -0.92 4.99 -7.32
C THR A 25 0.32 5.33 -8.16
N THR A 26 1.38 5.81 -7.51
CA THR A 26 2.66 6.09 -8.19
C THR A 26 3.28 4.82 -8.76
N TYR A 27 3.42 3.76 -7.95
CA TYR A 27 4.01 2.51 -8.43
C TYR A 27 3.16 1.81 -9.48
N GLN A 28 1.83 1.95 -9.43
CA GLN A 28 0.95 1.44 -10.48
C GLN A 28 1.19 2.14 -11.82
N THR A 29 1.40 3.45 -11.81
CA THR A 29 1.73 4.21 -13.03
C THR A 29 3.11 3.81 -13.57
N LEU A 30 4.10 3.63 -12.69
CA LEU A 30 5.45 3.22 -13.09
C LEU A 30 5.49 1.77 -13.60
N ALA A 31 4.74 0.86 -13.00
CA ALA A 31 4.65 -0.53 -13.43
C ALA A 31 4.07 -0.68 -14.85
N ARG A 32 3.22 0.26 -15.31
CA ARG A 32 2.77 0.30 -16.71
C ARG A 32 3.89 0.64 -17.70
N GLN A 33 4.94 1.33 -17.24
CA GLN A 33 6.07 1.75 -18.09
C GLN A 33 7.28 0.81 -17.98
N GLY A 34 7.42 0.11 -16.85
CA GLY A 34 8.54 -0.78 -16.57
C GLY A 34 8.16 -1.87 -15.57
N PRO A 35 7.34 -2.86 -15.97
CA PRO A 35 6.76 -3.84 -15.05
C PRO A 35 7.82 -4.56 -14.21
N ASP A 36 8.89 -5.06 -14.82
CA ASP A 36 9.92 -5.84 -14.11
C ASP A 36 10.59 -5.10 -12.95
N ALA A 37 10.79 -3.78 -13.09
CA ALA A 37 11.45 -2.97 -12.08
C ALA A 37 10.49 -2.48 -10.97
N PHE A 38 9.20 -2.39 -11.26
CA PHE A 38 8.23 -1.71 -10.40
C PHE A 38 7.12 -2.61 -9.85
N LEU A 39 6.83 -3.76 -10.45
CA LEU A 39 5.87 -4.74 -9.90
C LEU A 39 6.23 -5.20 -8.49
N PRO A 40 7.51 -5.54 -8.15
CA PRO A 40 7.85 -5.90 -6.78
C PRO A 40 7.61 -4.76 -5.78
N LYS A 41 7.83 -3.51 -6.20
CA LYS A 41 7.61 -2.32 -5.36
C LYS A 41 6.12 -2.02 -5.19
N LEU A 42 5.33 -2.26 -6.24
CA LEU A 42 3.88 -2.14 -6.20
C LEU A 42 3.28 -3.18 -5.25
N ALA A 43 3.68 -4.45 -5.36
CA ALA A 43 3.25 -5.53 -4.47
C ALA A 43 3.56 -5.22 -3.00
N SER A 44 4.79 -4.78 -2.70
CA SER A 44 5.17 -4.36 -1.34
C SER A 44 4.31 -3.20 -0.82
N SER A 45 3.97 -2.24 -1.69
CA SER A 45 3.12 -1.09 -1.32
C SER A 45 1.68 -1.50 -1.05
N LEU A 46 1.13 -2.43 -1.85
CA LEU A 46 -0.20 -3.01 -1.66
C LEU A 46 -0.30 -3.86 -0.40
N ASN A 47 0.73 -4.64 -0.07
CA ASN A 47 0.82 -5.36 1.20
C ASN A 47 0.79 -4.40 2.39
N ASN A 48 1.56 -3.30 2.34
CA ASN A 48 1.53 -2.29 3.38
C ASN A 48 0.17 -1.59 3.47
N GLN A 49 -0.50 -1.33 2.32
CA GLN A 49 -1.85 -0.77 2.30
C GLN A 49 -2.85 -1.70 2.96
N SER A 50 -2.75 -3.02 2.70
CA SER A 50 -3.57 -4.04 3.35
C SER A 50 -3.44 -3.99 4.87
N ASN A 51 -2.21 -3.93 5.39
CA ASN A 51 -1.96 -3.82 6.84
C ASN A 51 -2.58 -2.55 7.44
N HIS A 52 -2.42 -1.39 6.80
CA HIS A 52 -3.02 -0.14 7.30
C HIS A 52 -4.55 -0.17 7.28
N LEU A 53 -5.17 -0.83 6.29
CA LEU A 53 -6.62 -1.01 6.23
C LEU A 53 -7.11 -1.97 7.33
N ALA A 54 -6.38 -3.06 7.56
CA ALA A 54 -6.64 -4.00 8.65
C ALA A 54 -6.58 -3.31 10.03
N ASP A 55 -5.57 -2.48 10.27
CA ASP A 55 -5.42 -1.70 11.52
C ASP A 55 -6.56 -0.71 11.76
N LEU A 56 -7.26 -0.29 10.71
CA LEU A 56 -8.46 0.55 10.76
C LEU A 56 -9.78 -0.25 10.79
N GLY A 57 -9.71 -1.59 10.83
CA GLY A 57 -10.87 -2.48 10.81
C GLY A 57 -11.54 -2.64 9.43
N ARG A 58 -10.90 -2.17 8.36
CA ARG A 58 -11.42 -2.20 6.97
C ARG A 58 -10.98 -3.49 6.26
N TRP A 59 -11.40 -4.62 6.80
CA TRP A 59 -10.90 -5.95 6.41
C TRP A 59 -11.17 -6.35 4.96
N GLU A 60 -12.33 -5.98 4.39
CA GLU A 60 -12.66 -6.28 2.99
C GLU A 60 -11.72 -5.55 2.01
N GLU A 61 -11.41 -4.30 2.33
CA GLU A 61 -10.48 -3.49 1.54
C GLU A 61 -9.05 -3.97 1.72
N ALA A 62 -8.68 -4.39 2.94
CA ALA A 62 -7.39 -5.01 3.20
C ALA A 62 -7.19 -6.28 2.37
N LEU A 63 -8.21 -7.14 2.29
CA LEU A 63 -8.19 -8.35 1.48
C LEU A 63 -8.04 -8.01 -0.01
N THR A 64 -8.79 -7.02 -0.48
CA THR A 64 -8.68 -6.55 -1.87
C THR A 64 -7.27 -6.06 -2.20
N ALA A 65 -6.63 -5.33 -1.29
CA ALA A 65 -5.28 -4.81 -1.49
C ALA A 65 -4.23 -5.94 -1.56
N ILE A 66 -4.30 -6.95 -0.67
CA ILE A 66 -3.33 -8.05 -0.69
C ILE A 66 -3.51 -8.99 -1.87
N THR A 67 -4.76 -9.24 -2.32
CA THR A 67 -5.02 -10.02 -3.54
C THR A 67 -4.36 -9.36 -4.75
N ARG A 68 -4.52 -8.03 -4.89
CA ARG A 68 -3.85 -7.27 -5.98
C ARG A 68 -2.32 -7.25 -5.89
N ALA A 69 -1.75 -7.59 -4.74
CA ALA A 69 -0.30 -7.64 -4.58
C ALA A 69 0.32 -8.90 -5.19
N VAL A 70 -0.48 -9.95 -5.41
CA VAL A 70 -0.05 -11.25 -5.93
C VAL A 70 -0.55 -11.53 -7.35
N ASP A 71 -1.45 -10.69 -7.87
CA ASP A 71 -1.91 -10.68 -9.27
C ASP A 71 -0.85 -10.07 -10.21
#